data_AF-A0A3N9WUM9-F1
#
_entry.id   AF-A0A3N9WUM9-F1
#
_cell.length_a   1.000
_cell.length_b   1.000
_cell.length_c   1.000
_cell.angle_alpha   90.00
_cell.angle_beta   90.00
_cell.angle_gamma   90.00
#
_symmetry.space_group_name_H-M   'P 1'
#
loop_
_entity.id
_entity.type
_entity.pdbx_description
1 polymer ?
#
loop_
_entity_poly.entity_id
_entity_poly.type
_entity_poly.pdbx_seq_one_letter_code
_entity_poly.pdbx_strand_id
1 'polypeptide(L)'
;MLRLPDHWVWDSWYTRDDNGLWHVFFLRASRALHDPHRRHRRATIGHAVSADLRSWRLVADAVVPADAPSWDDLATWTGCTVRGPDGRWYLFYTGVGRAEDGLVQRIGLAVSDDLMTWHRHGTEPIVQADPTWYELLDKELWYEQAWRDPWVFPDPDGKGWHMLITARANTGPANTRGVVGHATSTDLVTWTVAPPLSTPAGFGHLEVPQVAVLDGQPLLLFSTEATGSARRDDHRIWVATGETTLGPWDIASAQPFAHPHLYAPRLVPGPADDWSLIGFLDHVDGTFVGELTDPIPVRYSSSTGLTVVAEP
;
A
#
# COMPACT_ATOMS: atom_id res chain seq x y z
N MET A 1 -8.98 -14.70 -10.33
CA MET A 1 -7.84 -14.72 -9.39
C MET A 1 -6.57 -14.49 -10.19
N LEU A 2 -5.64 -13.62 -9.76
CA LEU A 2 -4.34 -13.48 -10.42
C LEU A 2 -3.32 -14.43 -9.78
N ARG A 3 -2.86 -15.41 -10.56
CA ARG A 3 -1.79 -16.33 -10.17
C ARG A 3 -0.78 -16.47 -11.30
N LEU A 4 0.50 -16.54 -10.93
CA LEU A 4 1.59 -16.77 -11.86
C LEU A 4 2.27 -18.09 -11.54
N PRO A 5 2.56 -18.96 -12.54
CA PRO A 5 3.16 -20.26 -12.29
C PRO A 5 4.60 -20.16 -11.79
N ASP A 6 5.31 -19.10 -12.15
CA ASP A 6 6.74 -18.90 -11.91
C ASP A 6 7.05 -17.82 -10.86
N HIS A 7 6.04 -17.07 -10.40
CA HIS A 7 6.18 -15.99 -9.43
C HIS A 7 5.14 -16.08 -8.32
N TRP A 8 5.55 -15.67 -7.12
CA TRP A 8 4.59 -15.22 -6.12
C TRP A 8 4.15 -13.81 -6.45
N VAL A 9 2.90 -13.49 -6.15
CA VAL A 9 2.28 -12.17 -6.28
C VAL A 9 1.68 -11.78 -4.93
N TRP A 10 1.91 -10.56 -4.45
CA TRP A 10 1.36 -10.12 -3.16
C TRP A 10 0.76 -8.71 -3.21
N ASP A 11 1.21 -7.74 -2.42
CA ASP A 11 0.66 -6.38 -2.35
C ASP A 11 0.34 -5.84 -3.75
N SER A 12 -0.87 -5.28 -3.90
CA SER A 12 -1.41 -4.86 -5.18
C SER A 12 -2.17 -3.55 -5.09
N TRP A 13 -2.24 -2.82 -6.20
CA TRP A 13 -3.04 -1.61 -6.34
C TRP A 13 -3.60 -1.48 -7.75
N TYR A 14 -4.70 -0.74 -7.87
CA TYR A 14 -5.57 -0.78 -9.03
C TYR A 14 -5.83 0.60 -9.57
N THR A 15 -5.91 0.70 -10.89
CA THR A 15 -6.40 1.90 -11.58
C THR A 15 -7.16 1.49 -12.84
N ARG A 16 -7.93 2.41 -13.41
CA ARG A 16 -8.76 2.16 -14.59
C ARG A 16 -8.44 3.18 -15.67
N ASP A 17 -8.18 2.71 -16.88
CA ASP A 17 -7.88 3.58 -18.02
C ASP A 17 -9.16 4.20 -18.63
N ASP A 18 -8.96 5.08 -19.61
CA ASP A 18 -10.06 5.76 -20.31
C ASP A 18 -10.93 4.82 -21.16
N ASN A 19 -10.45 3.62 -21.48
CA ASN A 19 -11.20 2.59 -22.20
C ASN A 19 -11.98 1.66 -21.25
N GLY A 20 -11.89 1.90 -19.94
CA GLY A 20 -12.54 1.11 -18.91
C GLY A 20 -11.81 -0.19 -18.57
N LEU A 21 -10.56 -0.38 -19.02
CA LEU A 21 -9.71 -1.51 -18.67
C LEU A 21 -9.07 -1.28 -17.29
N TRP A 22 -9.11 -2.31 -16.45
CA TRP A 22 -8.41 -2.30 -15.17
C TRP A 22 -6.94 -2.64 -15.35
N HIS A 23 -6.10 -1.88 -14.66
CA HIS A 23 -4.68 -2.14 -14.50
C HIS A 23 -4.44 -2.51 -13.04
N VAL A 24 -3.81 -3.66 -12.80
CA VAL A 24 -3.27 -4.03 -11.49
C VAL A 24 -1.76 -3.97 -11.55
N PHE A 25 -1.19 -3.24 -10.62
CA PHE A 25 0.23 -3.29 -10.31
C PHE A 25 0.39 -4.09 -9.04
N PHE A 26 1.43 -4.92 -8.98
CA PHE A 26 1.62 -5.84 -7.87
C PHE A 26 3.07 -6.17 -7.65
N LEU A 27 3.41 -6.49 -6.41
CA LEU A 27 4.73 -7.02 -6.10
C LEU A 27 4.85 -8.47 -6.53
N ARG A 28 5.97 -8.80 -7.17
CA ARG A 28 6.29 -10.15 -7.62
C ARG A 28 7.74 -10.53 -7.33
N ALA A 29 7.97 -11.83 -7.12
CA ALA A 29 9.31 -12.42 -7.06
C ALA A 29 9.25 -13.88 -7.50
N SER A 30 10.34 -14.36 -8.10
CA SER A 30 10.40 -15.71 -8.66
C SER A 30 10.26 -16.80 -7.59
N ARG A 31 9.43 -17.81 -7.88
CA ARG A 31 9.32 -19.04 -7.09
C ARG A 31 10.62 -19.89 -7.12
N ALA A 32 11.54 -19.60 -8.04
CA ALA A 32 12.88 -20.22 -8.07
C ALA A 32 13.76 -19.81 -6.87
N LEU A 33 13.31 -18.86 -6.03
CA LEU A 33 13.94 -18.59 -4.74
C LEU A 33 13.76 -19.73 -3.74
N HIS A 34 12.75 -20.59 -3.96
CA HIS A 34 12.30 -21.71 -3.12
C HIS A 34 11.76 -21.30 -1.74
N ASP A 35 12.46 -20.40 -1.05
CA ASP A 35 12.06 -19.81 0.22
C ASP A 35 11.30 -18.49 -0.02
N PRO A 36 9.99 -18.42 0.31
CA PRO A 36 9.17 -17.23 0.12
C PRO A 36 9.59 -16.04 0.99
N HIS A 37 10.32 -16.22 2.09
CA HIS A 37 10.80 -15.10 2.90
C HIS A 37 11.85 -14.26 2.17
N ARG A 38 12.52 -14.83 1.16
CA ARG A 38 13.51 -14.11 0.33
C ARG A 38 12.88 -13.16 -0.68
N ARG A 39 11.55 -13.22 -0.88
CA ARG A 39 10.84 -12.46 -1.92
C ARG A 39 10.96 -10.94 -1.77
N HIS A 40 10.94 -10.43 -0.52
CA HIS A 40 10.93 -8.99 -0.26
C HIS A 40 12.18 -8.31 -0.83
N ARG A 41 13.35 -8.94 -0.73
CA ARG A 41 14.62 -8.41 -1.26
C ARG A 41 14.82 -8.66 -2.76
N ARG A 42 13.81 -9.21 -3.45
CA ARG A 42 13.79 -9.56 -4.87
C ARG A 42 12.51 -9.07 -5.56
N ALA A 43 11.78 -8.19 -4.88
CA ALA A 43 10.52 -7.68 -5.34
C ALA A 43 10.72 -6.73 -6.53
N THR A 44 9.91 -6.94 -7.56
CA THR A 44 9.69 -5.99 -8.66
C THR A 44 8.21 -5.65 -8.74
N ILE A 45 7.86 -4.57 -9.43
CA ILE A 45 6.47 -4.18 -9.68
C ILE A 45 6.04 -4.77 -11.02
N GLY A 46 5.27 -5.86 -10.96
CA GLY A 46 4.59 -6.44 -12.11
C GLY A 46 3.33 -5.67 -12.48
N HIS A 47 2.80 -5.95 -13.67
CA HIS A 47 1.62 -5.30 -14.21
C HIS A 47 0.77 -6.29 -15.01
N ALA A 48 -0.54 -6.28 -14.77
CA ALA A 48 -1.52 -7.02 -15.54
C ALA A 48 -2.75 -6.17 -15.80
N VAL A 49 -3.53 -6.55 -16.81
CA VAL A 49 -4.77 -5.85 -17.18
C VAL A 49 -5.96 -6.79 -17.20
N SER A 50 -7.15 -6.26 -16.94
CA SER A 50 -8.40 -7.03 -16.87
C SER A 50 -9.60 -6.18 -17.26
N ALA A 51 -10.62 -6.81 -17.85
CA ALA A 51 -11.92 -6.16 -18.08
C ALA A 51 -12.89 -6.32 -16.89
N ASP A 52 -12.63 -7.27 -15.99
CA ASP A 52 -13.60 -7.77 -14.99
C ASP A 52 -13.01 -7.94 -13.58
N LEU A 53 -11.74 -7.56 -13.37
CA LEU A 53 -10.95 -7.77 -12.14
C LEU A 53 -10.72 -9.24 -11.75
N ARG A 54 -11.12 -10.20 -12.60
CA ARG A 54 -11.06 -11.63 -12.34
C ARG A 54 -10.12 -12.34 -13.29
N SER A 55 -10.24 -12.01 -14.57
CA SER A 55 -9.49 -12.53 -15.70
C SER A 55 -8.36 -11.57 -16.04
N TRP A 56 -7.13 -11.94 -15.67
CA TRP A 56 -5.97 -11.08 -15.80
C TRP A 56 -5.03 -11.52 -16.93
N ARG A 57 -4.59 -10.55 -17.74
CA ARG A 57 -3.53 -10.73 -18.74
C ARG A 57 -2.28 -10.00 -18.28
N LEU A 58 -1.21 -10.77 -18.05
CA LEU A 58 0.10 -10.20 -17.73
C LEU A 58 0.61 -9.35 -18.91
N VAL A 59 1.21 -8.21 -18.60
CA VAL A 59 1.88 -7.31 -19.55
C VAL A 59 3.31 -7.04 -19.09
N ALA A 60 4.01 -6.08 -19.70
CA ALA A 60 5.37 -5.73 -19.30
C ALA A 60 5.41 -5.28 -17.83
N ASP A 61 6.45 -5.65 -17.09
CA ASP A 61 6.65 -5.17 -15.72
C ASP A 61 6.72 -3.62 -15.69
N ALA A 62 6.16 -3.00 -14.66
CA ALA A 62 6.07 -1.55 -14.56
C ALA A 62 7.38 -0.93 -14.08
N VAL A 63 7.93 -1.43 -12.97
CA VAL A 63 9.17 -0.91 -12.38
C VAL A 63 9.99 -2.07 -11.81
N VAL A 64 11.27 -2.09 -12.14
CA VAL A 64 12.27 -3.01 -11.56
C VAL A 64 13.22 -2.22 -10.66
N PRO A 65 14.07 -2.85 -9.83
CA PRO A 65 15.13 -2.14 -9.11
C PRO A 65 16.08 -1.41 -10.06
N ALA A 66 16.70 -0.33 -9.61
CA ALA A 66 17.68 0.40 -10.43
C ALA A 66 18.98 -0.38 -10.56
N ASP A 67 19.77 -0.02 -11.57
CA ASP A 67 21.17 -0.46 -11.62
C ASP A 67 21.92 0.09 -10.41
N ALA A 68 22.79 -0.75 -9.84
CA ALA A 68 23.63 -0.33 -8.73
C ALA A 68 24.78 0.57 -9.23
N PRO A 69 25.15 1.63 -8.47
CA PRO A 69 24.55 2.04 -7.20
C PRO A 69 23.31 2.94 -7.39
N SER A 70 22.23 2.66 -6.66
CA SER A 70 21.06 3.54 -6.52
C SER A 70 20.35 3.31 -5.18
N TRP A 71 19.58 4.29 -4.72
CA TRP A 71 18.82 4.23 -3.47
C TRP A 71 17.71 3.15 -3.48
N ASP A 72 17.29 2.71 -4.66
CA ASP A 72 16.27 1.67 -4.91
C ASP A 72 16.84 0.49 -5.71
N ASP A 73 18.15 0.25 -5.63
CA ASP A 73 18.81 -0.81 -6.41
C ASP A 73 18.52 -2.24 -5.90
N LEU A 74 18.04 -2.42 -4.67
CA LEU A 74 17.81 -3.75 -4.08
C LEU A 74 16.44 -4.31 -4.43
N ALA A 75 15.37 -3.56 -4.20
CA ALA A 75 13.99 -3.97 -4.44
C ALA A 75 13.05 -2.76 -4.58
N THR A 76 11.96 -2.95 -5.32
CA THR A 76 10.85 -1.99 -5.44
C THR A 76 9.59 -2.61 -4.86
N TRP A 77 8.94 -1.88 -3.96
CA TRP A 77 7.83 -2.32 -3.11
C TRP A 77 6.56 -1.49 -3.36
N THR A 78 5.57 -1.72 -2.51
CA THR A 78 4.18 -1.30 -2.63
C THR A 78 4.05 0.20 -2.86
N GLY A 79 3.01 0.55 -3.60
CA GLY A 79 2.77 1.87 -4.13
C GLY A 79 1.30 2.19 -4.38
N CYS A 80 1.09 3.24 -5.18
CA CYS A 80 -0.20 3.58 -5.77
C CYS A 80 0.01 4.25 -7.14
N THR A 81 -1.05 4.29 -7.95
CA THR A 81 -1.04 4.92 -9.27
C THR A 81 -2.20 5.89 -9.40
N VAL A 82 -1.91 7.15 -9.75
CA VAL A 82 -2.91 8.21 -9.93
C VAL A 82 -2.72 8.90 -11.28
N ARG A 83 -3.79 9.50 -11.80
CA ARG A 83 -3.73 10.36 -12.99
C ARG A 83 -3.56 11.81 -12.56
N GLY A 84 -2.53 12.46 -13.08
CA GLY A 84 -2.27 13.88 -12.84
C GLY A 84 -3.20 14.79 -13.64
N PRO A 85 -3.25 16.09 -13.29
CA PRO A 85 -4.05 17.08 -14.03
C PRO A 85 -3.51 17.36 -15.43
N ASP A 86 -2.27 16.97 -15.71
CA ASP A 86 -1.63 16.99 -17.04
C ASP A 86 -2.03 15.80 -17.92
N GLY A 87 -2.88 14.90 -17.41
CA GLY A 87 -3.34 13.70 -18.11
C GLY A 87 -2.36 12.51 -18.02
N ARG A 88 -1.17 12.69 -17.45
CA ARG A 88 -0.16 11.63 -17.29
C ARG A 88 -0.46 10.78 -16.06
N TRP A 89 0.14 9.60 -16.01
CA TRP A 89 0.01 8.65 -14.91
C TRP A 89 1.26 8.65 -14.04
N TYR A 90 1.05 8.68 -12.73
CA TYR A 90 2.09 8.78 -11.71
C TYR A 90 2.02 7.51 -10.86
N LEU A 91 3.07 6.70 -10.87
CA LEU A 91 3.24 5.52 -10.03
C LEU A 91 4.24 5.87 -8.93
N PHE A 92 3.71 6.05 -7.72
CA PHE A 92 4.50 6.21 -6.51
C PHE A 92 4.83 4.83 -5.98
N TYR A 93 6.10 4.58 -5.67
CA TYR A 93 6.54 3.28 -5.18
C TYR A 93 7.55 3.44 -4.05
N THR A 94 7.65 2.39 -3.23
CA THR A 94 8.68 2.30 -2.21
C THR A 94 9.94 1.69 -2.81
N GLY A 95 11.11 2.29 -2.59
CA GLY A 95 12.40 1.71 -2.97
C GLY A 95 13.29 1.48 -1.76
N VAL A 96 14.13 0.45 -1.86
CA VAL A 96 15.15 0.12 -0.88
C VAL A 96 16.48 -0.20 -1.57
N GLY A 97 17.59 0.18 -0.93
CA GLY A 97 18.93 0.09 -1.52
C GLY A 97 19.82 -0.95 -0.83
N ARG A 98 20.86 -1.41 -1.54
CA ARG A 98 21.87 -2.33 -0.99
C ARG A 98 22.77 -1.67 0.04
N ALA A 99 23.04 -0.38 -0.10
CA ALA A 99 23.95 0.35 0.79
C ALA A 99 23.47 0.33 2.25
N GLU A 100 22.15 0.38 2.46
CA GLU A 100 21.50 0.34 3.78
C GLU A 100 20.92 -1.05 4.11
N ASP A 101 21.36 -2.10 3.42
CA ASP A 101 20.86 -3.47 3.57
C ASP A 101 19.32 -3.61 3.46
N GLY A 102 18.70 -2.69 2.71
CA GLY A 102 17.26 -2.60 2.57
C GLY A 102 16.49 -2.12 3.81
N LEU A 103 17.17 -1.59 4.82
CA LEU A 103 16.56 -1.17 6.09
C LEU A 103 16.04 0.27 6.07
N VAL A 104 16.42 1.07 5.07
CA VAL A 104 15.96 2.46 4.92
C VAL A 104 15.02 2.54 3.72
N GLN A 105 13.74 2.74 4.01
CA GLN A 105 12.67 2.84 3.01
C GLN A 105 12.50 4.29 2.57
N ARG A 106 12.26 4.50 1.28
CA ARG A 106 12.06 5.82 0.67
C ARG A 106 11.06 5.71 -0.47
N ILE A 107 10.46 6.83 -0.88
CA ILE A 107 9.43 6.85 -1.93
C ILE A 107 9.99 7.46 -3.21
N GLY A 108 9.83 6.75 -4.32
CA GLY A 108 10.18 7.18 -5.68
C GLY A 108 8.94 7.38 -6.55
N LEU A 109 9.18 7.86 -7.77
CA LEU A 109 8.15 8.12 -8.76
C LEU A 109 8.56 7.57 -10.12
N ALA A 110 7.62 6.93 -10.81
CA ALA A 110 7.68 6.68 -12.24
C ALA A 110 6.47 7.33 -12.93
N VAL A 111 6.66 7.84 -14.14
CA VAL A 111 5.62 8.52 -14.92
C VAL A 111 5.38 7.78 -16.23
N SER A 112 4.12 7.69 -16.64
CA SER A 112 3.69 7.04 -17.87
C SER A 112 2.65 7.89 -18.59
N ASP A 113 2.67 7.86 -19.92
CA ASP A 113 1.66 8.53 -20.74
C ASP A 113 0.50 7.57 -21.11
N ASP A 114 0.69 6.26 -20.95
CA ASP A 114 -0.19 5.21 -21.48
C ASP A 114 -0.54 4.09 -20.48
N LEU A 115 -0.10 4.19 -19.22
CA LEU A 115 -0.16 3.16 -18.17
C LEU A 115 0.64 1.87 -18.45
N MET A 116 1.35 1.78 -19.58
CA MET A 116 2.05 0.58 -20.03
C MET A 116 3.56 0.77 -19.99
N THR A 117 4.04 1.95 -20.39
CA THR A 117 5.45 2.31 -20.46
C THR A 117 5.77 3.30 -19.35
N TRP A 118 6.67 2.93 -18.44
CA TRP A 118 7.01 3.71 -17.26
C TRP A 118 8.44 4.23 -17.32
N HIS A 119 8.61 5.50 -16.97
CA HIS A 119 9.92 6.16 -16.88
C HIS A 119 10.13 6.68 -15.45
N ARG A 120 11.21 6.26 -14.79
CA ARG A 120 11.55 6.81 -13.46
C ARG A 120 11.77 8.31 -13.53
N HIS A 121 11.28 9.00 -12.52
CA HIS A 121 11.48 10.43 -12.34
C HIS A 121 12.77 10.68 -11.56
N GLY A 122 13.80 11.19 -12.24
CA GLY A 122 15.09 11.49 -11.63
C GLY A 122 15.86 10.25 -11.17
N THR A 123 16.89 10.48 -10.36
CA THR A 123 17.76 9.44 -9.78
C THR A 123 17.67 9.37 -8.25
N GLU A 124 16.88 10.24 -7.64
CA GLU A 124 16.75 10.39 -6.18
C GLU A 124 15.32 10.07 -5.74
N PRO A 125 15.12 9.66 -4.48
CA PRO A 125 13.78 9.53 -3.91
C PRO A 125 13.09 10.90 -3.83
N ILE A 126 11.78 10.95 -4.07
CA ILE A 126 10.99 12.18 -4.03
C ILE A 126 10.43 12.49 -2.63
N VAL A 127 10.30 11.49 -1.76
CA VAL A 127 9.86 11.68 -0.36
C VAL A 127 10.66 10.77 0.57
N GLN A 128 11.15 11.34 1.68
CA GLN A 128 11.88 10.63 2.73
C GLN A 128 11.33 11.02 4.11
N ALA A 129 11.54 10.16 5.11
CA ALA A 129 11.13 10.45 6.49
C ALA A 129 11.82 11.71 7.03
N ASP A 130 11.05 12.63 7.60
CA ASP A 130 11.56 13.81 8.29
C ASP A 130 11.71 13.51 9.80
N PRO A 131 12.92 13.62 10.38
CA PRO A 131 13.16 13.32 11.80
C PRO A 131 12.41 14.24 12.76
N THR A 132 11.89 15.39 12.28
CA THR A 132 10.99 16.26 13.05
C THR A 132 9.78 15.49 13.56
N TRP A 133 9.25 14.57 12.75
CA TRP A 133 8.00 13.86 13.03
C TRP A 133 8.15 12.34 13.14
N TYR A 134 9.08 11.76 12.36
CA TYR A 134 9.12 10.33 12.10
C TYR A 134 10.43 9.69 12.59
N GLU A 135 10.31 8.43 13.02
CA GLU A 135 11.43 7.62 13.46
C GLU A 135 12.39 7.34 12.29
N LEU A 136 13.68 7.60 12.50
CA LEU A 136 14.75 7.16 11.60
C LEU A 136 15.32 5.82 12.08
N LEU A 137 16.16 5.19 11.26
CA LEU A 137 16.74 3.90 11.57
C LEU A 137 17.52 3.92 12.90
N ASP A 138 17.00 3.19 13.89
CA ASP A 138 17.67 2.85 15.13
C ASP A 138 17.45 1.36 15.43
N LYS A 139 18.49 0.55 15.17
CA LYS A 139 18.44 -0.91 15.28
C LYS A 139 18.33 -1.42 16.72
N GLU A 140 18.55 -0.56 17.72
CA GLU A 140 18.34 -0.90 19.13
C GLU A 140 16.85 -0.79 19.50
N LEU A 141 16.08 0.03 18.78
CA LEU A 141 14.65 0.25 19.01
C LEU A 141 13.75 -0.55 18.07
N TRP A 142 14.09 -0.60 16.78
CA TRP A 142 13.27 -1.24 15.75
C TRP A 142 14.13 -1.74 14.58
N TYR A 143 13.64 -2.73 13.85
CA TYR A 143 14.46 -3.44 12.87
C TYR A 143 14.66 -2.70 11.54
N GLU A 144 13.89 -1.65 11.26
CA GLU A 144 13.92 -0.89 10.00
C GLU A 144 13.45 0.57 10.18
N GLN A 145 13.73 1.43 9.20
CA GLN A 145 13.10 2.75 9.07
C GLN A 145 11.88 2.62 8.15
N ALA A 146 10.69 2.74 8.73
CA ALA A 146 9.43 2.65 8.00
C ALA A 146 9.09 3.97 7.29
N TRP A 147 9.05 3.93 5.95
CA TRP A 147 8.60 5.04 5.10
C TRP A 147 8.19 4.50 3.73
N ARG A 148 7.06 3.80 3.71
CA ARG A 148 6.61 2.98 2.57
C ARG A 148 5.11 3.06 2.30
N ASP A 149 4.67 2.31 1.30
CA ASP A 149 3.28 2.08 0.91
C ASP A 149 2.50 3.39 0.62
N PRO A 150 3.03 4.29 -0.23
CA PRO A 150 2.38 5.57 -0.50
C PRO A 150 0.96 5.38 -1.05
N TRP A 151 0.00 6.10 -0.48
CA TRP A 151 -1.36 6.23 -1.00
C TRP A 151 -1.67 7.69 -1.30
N VAL A 152 -1.71 8.02 -2.60
CA VAL A 152 -1.88 9.39 -3.09
C VAL A 152 -3.33 9.61 -3.52
N PHE A 153 -3.91 10.73 -3.11
CA PHE A 153 -5.26 11.14 -3.51
C PHE A 153 -5.36 12.68 -3.56
N PRO A 154 -6.26 13.24 -4.38
CA PRO A 154 -6.42 14.69 -4.48
C PRO A 154 -6.97 15.27 -3.18
N ASP A 155 -6.54 16.48 -2.84
CA ASP A 155 -7.12 17.27 -1.76
C ASP A 155 -8.61 17.52 -2.07
N PRO A 156 -9.55 17.17 -1.17
CA PRO A 156 -10.98 17.42 -1.36
C PRO A 156 -11.32 18.90 -1.59
N ASP A 157 -10.51 19.83 -1.07
CA ASP A 157 -10.66 21.27 -1.28
C ASP A 157 -10.04 21.76 -2.60
N GLY A 158 -9.41 20.88 -3.39
CA GLY A 158 -8.77 21.20 -4.66
C GLY A 158 -7.43 21.91 -4.56
N LYS A 159 -6.76 21.85 -3.39
CA LYS A 159 -5.49 22.56 -3.13
C LYS A 159 -4.23 21.74 -3.43
N GLY A 160 -4.37 20.61 -4.11
CA GLY A 160 -3.27 19.73 -4.48
C GLY A 160 -3.57 18.27 -4.15
N TRP A 161 -2.61 17.62 -3.51
CA TRP A 161 -2.57 16.17 -3.28
C TRP A 161 -2.07 15.86 -1.88
N HIS A 162 -2.57 14.76 -1.34
CA HIS A 162 -2.07 14.16 -0.11
C HIS A 162 -1.48 12.79 -0.41
N MET A 163 -0.49 12.41 0.40
CA MET A 163 0.08 11.08 0.44
C MET A 163 -0.01 10.54 1.86
N LEU A 164 -0.67 9.40 2.04
CA LEU A 164 -0.55 8.61 3.26
C LEU A 164 0.60 7.63 3.13
N ILE A 165 1.28 7.39 4.25
CA ILE A 165 2.54 6.62 4.27
C ILE A 165 2.51 5.70 5.48
N THR A 166 2.92 4.45 5.30
CA THR A 166 3.28 3.59 6.43
C THR A 166 4.53 4.13 7.08
N ALA A 167 4.36 4.67 8.28
CA ALA A 167 5.41 5.37 9.02
C ALA A 167 5.35 5.03 10.51
N ARG A 168 6.37 5.50 11.23
CA ARG A 168 6.46 5.37 12.68
C ARG A 168 6.74 6.72 13.32
N ALA A 169 6.05 7.03 14.40
CA ALA A 169 6.30 8.23 15.20
C ALA A 169 7.69 8.16 15.84
N ASN A 170 8.35 9.30 16.03
CA ASN A 170 9.68 9.35 16.67
C ASN A 170 9.66 9.32 18.22
N THR A 171 8.47 9.19 18.84
CA THR A 171 8.28 9.19 20.30
C THR A 171 7.34 8.06 20.75
N GLY A 172 7.37 7.72 22.04
CA GLY A 172 6.56 6.66 22.64
C GLY A 172 7.25 5.28 22.69
N PRO A 173 6.55 4.20 23.08
CA PRO A 173 7.13 2.85 23.17
C PRO A 173 7.43 2.25 21.80
N ALA A 174 8.66 1.78 21.56
CA ALA A 174 9.13 1.36 20.24
C ALA A 174 8.24 0.31 19.54
N ASN A 175 7.67 -0.65 20.26
CA ASN A 175 6.84 -1.71 19.67
C ASN A 175 5.44 -1.26 19.22
N THR A 176 5.05 -0.01 19.46
CA THR A 176 3.71 0.50 19.16
C THR A 176 3.70 1.85 18.44
N ARG A 177 4.84 2.28 17.86
CA ARG A 177 5.01 3.59 17.20
C ARG A 177 4.37 3.72 15.81
N GLY A 178 3.65 2.73 15.30
CA GLY A 178 3.01 2.78 13.99
C GLY A 178 1.99 3.92 13.90
N VAL A 179 2.09 4.73 12.83
CA VAL A 179 1.21 5.86 12.55
C VAL A 179 0.96 6.00 11.04
N VAL A 180 -0.08 6.75 10.69
CA VAL A 180 -0.32 7.19 9.31
C VAL A 180 0.56 8.42 9.05
N GLY A 181 1.65 8.23 8.32
CA GLY A 181 2.49 9.32 7.84
C GLY A 181 1.78 10.16 6.79
N HIS A 182 2.22 11.41 6.64
CA HIS A 182 1.59 12.40 5.76
C HIS A 182 2.62 13.22 4.98
N ALA A 183 2.33 13.43 3.70
CA ALA A 183 2.96 14.46 2.90
C ALA A 183 1.92 15.14 2.00
N THR A 184 2.20 16.37 1.58
CA THR A 184 1.36 17.14 0.65
C THR A 184 2.15 17.60 -0.56
N SER A 185 1.47 17.76 -1.69
CA SER A 185 2.07 18.24 -2.94
C SER A 185 1.07 19.06 -3.74
N THR A 186 1.56 20.07 -4.47
CA THR A 186 0.73 20.83 -5.42
C THR A 186 0.82 20.32 -6.85
N ASP A 187 1.81 19.47 -7.16
CA ASP A 187 2.20 19.12 -8.53
C ASP A 187 2.51 17.63 -8.74
N LEU A 188 2.30 16.78 -7.72
CA LEU A 188 2.64 15.34 -7.68
C LEU A 188 4.14 15.01 -7.71
N VAL A 189 5.02 16.00 -7.82
CA VAL A 189 6.46 15.80 -7.98
C VAL A 189 7.21 16.29 -6.74
N THR A 190 6.86 17.48 -6.26
CA THR A 190 7.45 18.13 -5.10
C THR A 190 6.58 17.89 -3.88
N TRP A 191 7.13 17.27 -2.84
CA TRP A 191 6.39 16.89 -1.64
C TRP A 191 6.92 17.58 -0.39
N THR A 192 6.01 18.02 0.47
CA THR A 192 6.30 18.54 1.81
C THR A 192 5.82 17.54 2.85
N VAL A 193 6.75 17.04 3.67
CA VAL A 193 6.42 16.12 4.77
C VAL A 193 5.69 16.88 5.88
N ALA A 194 4.60 16.32 6.37
CA ALA A 194 3.74 16.91 7.39
C ALA A 194 3.67 16.01 8.64
N PRO A 195 3.15 16.50 9.78
CA PRO A 195 2.91 15.67 10.96
C PRO A 195 2.01 14.45 10.64
N PRO A 196 2.10 13.36 11.41
CA PRO A 196 1.25 12.18 11.18
C PRO A 196 -0.24 12.50 11.34
N LEU A 197 -1.09 11.83 10.57
CA LEU A 197 -2.56 11.94 10.66
C LEU A 197 -3.17 11.07 11.76
N SER A 198 -2.34 10.38 12.55
CA SER A 198 -2.78 9.56 13.66
C SER A 198 -1.75 9.58 14.80
N THR A 199 -2.18 9.13 15.97
CA THR A 199 -1.28 8.87 17.10
C THR A 199 -1.01 7.36 17.25
N PRO A 200 0.12 6.96 17.86
CA PRO A 200 0.39 5.56 18.20
C PRO A 200 -0.75 4.92 19.02
N ALA A 201 -1.25 3.77 18.58
CA ALA A 201 -2.44 3.14 19.18
C ALA A 201 -2.30 1.63 19.40
N GLY A 202 -1.07 1.14 19.59
CA GLY A 202 -0.80 -0.28 19.87
C GLY A 202 -0.34 -1.10 18.66
N PHE A 203 -0.03 -0.44 17.54
CA PHE A 203 0.46 -1.06 16.30
C PHE A 203 1.91 -0.66 16.06
N GLY A 204 2.76 -1.60 15.66
CA GLY A 204 4.14 -1.33 15.25
C GLY A 204 4.21 -0.70 13.86
N HIS A 205 3.27 -1.04 12.98
CA HIS A 205 3.08 -0.48 11.64
C HIS A 205 1.59 -0.42 11.27
N LEU A 206 1.23 0.53 10.42
CA LEU A 206 -0.05 0.61 9.71
C LEU A 206 0.25 0.48 8.20
N GLU A 207 0.34 -0.75 7.72
CA GLU A 207 0.84 -1.13 6.39
C GLU A 207 -0.25 -0.96 5.32
N VAL A 208 0.16 -0.65 4.09
CA VAL A 208 -0.73 -0.55 2.93
C VAL A 208 -1.96 0.35 3.19
N PRO A 209 -1.78 1.56 3.77
CA PRO A 209 -2.89 2.42 4.14
C PRO A 209 -3.68 2.82 2.89
N GLN A 210 -5.00 2.78 2.98
CA GLN A 210 -5.89 3.24 1.91
C GLN A 210 -7.04 4.04 2.50
N VAL A 211 -7.36 5.16 1.87
CA VAL A 211 -8.61 5.87 2.14
C VAL A 211 -9.62 5.56 1.05
N ALA A 212 -10.83 5.20 1.46
CA ALA A 212 -11.99 5.05 0.59
C ALA A 212 -13.24 5.60 1.28
N VAL A 213 -14.21 6.07 0.49
CA VAL A 213 -15.49 6.57 1.02
C VAL A 213 -16.59 5.58 0.62
N LEU A 214 -17.11 4.84 1.60
CA LEU A 214 -18.16 3.84 1.40
C LEU A 214 -19.44 4.34 2.05
N ASP A 215 -20.53 4.43 1.29
CA ASP A 215 -21.83 4.95 1.75
C ASP A 215 -21.72 6.32 2.46
N GLY A 216 -20.84 7.18 1.96
CA GLY A 216 -20.56 8.51 2.52
C GLY A 216 -19.65 8.52 3.76
N GLN A 217 -19.22 7.36 4.25
CA GLN A 217 -18.29 7.24 5.38
C GLN A 217 -16.83 7.12 4.87
N PRO A 218 -15.94 8.05 5.25
CA PRO A 218 -14.50 7.86 5.09
C PRO A 218 -14.00 6.71 5.97
N LEU A 219 -13.30 5.78 5.33
CA LEU A 219 -12.64 4.63 5.95
C LEU A 219 -11.14 4.69 5.65
N LEU A 220 -10.33 4.40 6.67
CA LEU A 220 -8.91 4.08 6.54
C LEU A 220 -8.74 2.58 6.74
N LEU A 221 -8.42 1.88 5.65
CA LEU A 221 -8.02 0.48 5.65
C LEU A 221 -6.50 0.39 5.83
N PHE A 222 -6.03 -0.51 6.69
CA PHE A 222 -4.61 -0.84 6.81
C PHE A 222 -4.43 -2.30 7.21
N SER A 223 -3.24 -2.83 6.96
CA SER A 223 -2.79 -4.15 7.41
C SER A 223 -1.69 -4.04 8.45
N THR A 224 -1.48 -5.10 9.24
CA THR A 224 -0.36 -5.16 10.18
C THR A 224 -0.08 -6.59 10.60
N GLU A 225 1.20 -6.92 10.76
CA GLU A 225 1.64 -8.12 11.50
C GLU A 225 2.33 -7.76 12.83
N ALA A 226 2.48 -6.46 13.10
CA ALA A 226 3.20 -5.95 14.25
C ALA A 226 2.22 -5.31 15.23
N THR A 227 1.74 -6.07 16.21
CA THR A 227 0.88 -5.55 17.28
C THR A 227 1.57 -5.59 18.64
N GLY A 228 1.30 -4.57 19.47
CA GLY A 228 1.66 -4.58 20.88
C GLY A 228 0.91 -5.68 21.63
N SER A 229 1.42 -6.08 22.80
CA SER A 229 0.84 -7.18 23.60
C SER A 229 -0.66 -7.03 23.89
N ALA A 230 -1.15 -5.80 24.05
CA ALA A 230 -2.56 -5.49 24.32
C ALA A 230 -3.51 -5.69 23.12
N ARG A 231 -2.97 -5.84 21.90
CA ARG A 231 -3.70 -6.07 20.64
C ARG A 231 -3.30 -7.39 19.97
N ARG A 232 -2.77 -8.34 20.74
CA ARG A 232 -2.46 -9.67 20.20
C ARG A 232 -3.76 -10.44 19.99
N ASP A 233 -4.31 -10.29 18.81
CA ASP A 233 -5.28 -11.19 18.20
C ASP A 233 -4.72 -11.68 16.84
N ASP A 234 -5.43 -12.60 16.19
CA ASP A 234 -5.03 -13.13 14.89
C ASP A 234 -5.49 -12.20 13.72
N HIS A 235 -5.95 -10.98 14.01
CA HIS A 235 -6.44 -10.06 13.00
C HIS A 235 -5.30 -9.25 12.38
N ARG A 236 -5.28 -9.22 11.05
CA ARG A 236 -4.21 -8.59 10.26
C ARG A 236 -4.68 -7.43 9.41
N ILE A 237 -5.99 -7.24 9.29
CA ILE A 237 -6.62 -6.20 8.48
C ILE A 237 -7.54 -5.40 9.40
N TRP A 238 -7.45 -4.09 9.33
CA TRP A 238 -8.10 -3.18 10.25
C TRP A 238 -8.70 -1.99 9.50
N VAL A 239 -9.82 -1.49 10.01
CA VAL A 239 -10.54 -0.35 9.44
C VAL A 239 -10.79 0.67 10.54
N ALA A 240 -10.30 1.89 10.36
CA ALA A 240 -10.68 3.04 11.16
C ALA A 240 -11.67 3.91 10.38
N THR A 241 -12.63 4.52 11.06
CA THR A 241 -13.51 5.53 10.47
C THR A 241 -12.93 6.92 10.68
N GLY A 242 -13.23 7.84 9.78
CA GLY A 242 -12.82 9.25 9.87
C GLY A 242 -13.97 10.18 9.55
N GLU A 243 -13.88 11.43 9.99
CA GLU A 243 -14.85 12.48 9.63
C GLU A 243 -14.64 12.98 8.19
N THR A 244 -13.39 12.96 7.73
CA THR A 244 -12.98 13.33 6.37
C THR A 244 -12.00 12.30 5.81
N THR A 245 -11.63 12.42 4.54
CA THR A 245 -10.56 11.60 3.93
C THR A 245 -9.17 11.88 4.49
N LEU A 246 -9.01 12.91 5.33
CA LEU A 246 -7.78 13.21 6.08
C LEU A 246 -7.88 12.85 7.56
N GLY A 247 -8.97 12.20 7.97
CA GLY A 247 -9.26 11.93 9.37
C GLY A 247 -9.99 13.09 10.06
N PRO A 248 -9.79 13.30 11.37
CA PRO A 248 -8.83 12.60 12.24
C PRO A 248 -9.05 11.09 12.24
N TRP A 249 -7.96 10.31 12.25
CA TRP A 249 -8.04 8.84 12.28
C TRP A 249 -7.88 8.34 13.73
N ASP A 250 -8.99 7.90 14.33
CA ASP A 250 -8.94 7.23 15.63
C ASP A 250 -8.54 5.76 15.45
N ILE A 251 -7.23 5.53 15.38
CA ILE A 251 -6.65 4.18 15.24
C ILE A 251 -6.94 3.33 16.49
N ALA A 252 -7.16 3.94 17.66
CA ALA A 252 -7.50 3.19 18.86
C ALA A 252 -8.86 2.48 18.73
N SER A 253 -9.77 3.05 17.95
CA SER A 253 -11.10 2.50 17.67
C SER A 253 -11.18 1.65 16.39
N ALA A 254 -10.04 1.37 15.73
CA ALA A 254 -10.01 0.56 14.52
C ALA A 254 -10.62 -0.84 14.76
N GLN A 255 -11.53 -1.24 13.86
CA GLN A 255 -12.22 -2.51 13.90
C GLN A 255 -11.51 -3.53 13.00
N PRO A 256 -11.35 -4.79 13.44
CA PRO A 256 -10.76 -5.81 12.60
C PRO A 256 -11.70 -6.19 11.45
N PHE A 257 -11.14 -6.38 10.26
CA PHE A 257 -11.82 -7.06 9.16
C PHE A 257 -11.32 -8.50 9.09
N ALA A 258 -12.15 -9.44 9.56
CA ALA A 258 -11.78 -10.85 9.58
C ALA A 258 -11.98 -11.50 8.22
N HIS A 259 -10.88 -11.95 7.61
CA HIS A 259 -10.92 -12.83 6.44
C HIS A 259 -9.80 -13.87 6.55
N PRO A 260 -10.06 -15.16 6.34
CA PRO A 260 -9.04 -16.19 6.41
C PRO A 260 -7.97 -15.95 5.34
N HIS A 261 -6.71 -16.02 5.72
CA HIS A 261 -5.53 -16.00 4.82
C HIS A 261 -5.28 -14.69 4.05
N LEU A 262 -6.19 -13.72 4.06
CA LEU A 262 -6.08 -12.49 3.28
C LEU A 262 -5.12 -11.51 3.96
N TYR A 263 -4.27 -10.86 3.16
CA TYR A 263 -3.40 -9.79 3.62
C TYR A 263 -3.26 -8.68 2.57
N ALA A 264 -2.89 -7.48 3.03
CA ALA A 264 -2.69 -6.28 2.22
C ALA A 264 -3.81 -5.98 1.19
N PRO A 265 -5.10 -6.07 1.55
CA PRO A 265 -6.15 -5.82 0.59
C PRO A 265 -6.28 -4.33 0.25
N ARG A 266 -6.82 -4.05 -0.93
CA ARG A 266 -7.32 -2.74 -1.34
C ARG A 266 -8.83 -2.83 -1.60
N LEU A 267 -9.55 -1.78 -1.22
CA LEU A 267 -10.90 -1.48 -1.65
C LEU A 267 -10.86 -1.00 -3.11
N VAL A 268 -11.66 -1.65 -3.96
CA VAL A 268 -11.80 -1.35 -5.38
C VAL A 268 -13.28 -1.07 -5.66
N PRO A 269 -13.61 0.08 -6.27
CA PRO A 269 -14.99 0.40 -6.62
C PRO A 269 -15.46 -0.46 -7.79
N GLY A 270 -16.67 -0.98 -7.68
CA GLY A 270 -17.40 -1.65 -8.75
C GLY A 270 -18.23 -0.66 -9.59
N PRO A 271 -18.89 -1.16 -10.65
CA PRO A 271 -19.61 -0.33 -11.62
C PRO A 271 -20.92 0.27 -11.09
N ALA A 272 -21.44 -0.18 -9.94
CA ALA A 272 -22.76 0.22 -9.42
C ALA A 272 -22.65 0.85 -8.02
N ASP A 273 -21.57 1.59 -7.75
CA ASP A 273 -21.19 2.11 -6.43
C ASP A 273 -21.04 1.00 -5.35
N ASP A 274 -20.92 -0.25 -5.80
CA ASP A 274 -20.55 -1.38 -4.99
C ASP A 274 -19.04 -1.39 -4.73
N TRP A 275 -18.60 -2.08 -3.68
CA TRP A 275 -17.20 -2.16 -3.31
C TRP A 275 -16.77 -3.60 -3.18
N SER A 276 -15.53 -3.86 -3.58
CA SER A 276 -14.88 -5.14 -3.36
C SER A 276 -13.52 -4.95 -2.71
N LEU A 277 -13.10 -5.94 -1.91
CA LEU A 277 -11.72 -6.08 -1.49
C LEU A 277 -10.99 -7.01 -2.45
N ILE A 278 -9.76 -6.64 -2.80
CA ILE A 278 -8.80 -7.55 -3.43
C ILE A 278 -7.50 -7.47 -2.64
N GLY A 279 -7.06 -8.59 -2.09
CA GLY A 279 -5.76 -8.75 -1.45
C GLY A 279 -5.09 -10.02 -1.94
N PHE A 280 -4.00 -10.42 -1.29
CA PHE A 280 -3.35 -11.69 -1.61
C PHE A 280 -3.61 -12.75 -0.55
N LEU A 281 -3.67 -14.00 -0.99
CA LEU A 281 -3.66 -15.16 -0.12
C LEU A 281 -2.23 -15.34 0.40
N ASP A 282 -2.06 -15.11 1.69
CA ASP A 282 -0.76 -15.19 2.36
C ASP A 282 -0.39 -16.63 2.68
N HIS A 283 -0.90 -17.21 3.77
CA HIS A 283 -0.64 -18.60 4.14
C HIS A 283 -1.93 -19.42 4.18
N VAL A 284 -1.97 -20.53 3.44
CA VAL A 284 -3.03 -21.54 3.49
C VAL A 284 -2.39 -22.86 3.92
N ASP A 285 -2.93 -23.51 4.94
CA ASP A 285 -2.40 -24.76 5.50
C ASP A 285 -0.88 -24.70 5.79
N GLY A 286 -0.41 -23.57 6.32
CA GLY A 286 1.00 -23.33 6.66
C GLY A 286 1.92 -23.07 5.47
N THR A 287 1.39 -22.99 4.25
CA THR A 287 2.17 -22.75 3.03
C THR A 287 1.88 -21.35 2.47
N PHE A 288 2.94 -20.60 2.15
CA PHE A 288 2.80 -19.31 1.47
C PHE A 288 2.27 -19.49 0.04
N VAL A 289 1.13 -18.86 -0.27
CA VAL A 289 0.43 -18.99 -1.55
C VAL A 289 0.91 -17.93 -2.55
N GLY A 290 0.79 -16.66 -2.19
CA GLY A 290 1.22 -15.52 -3.02
C GLY A 290 0.44 -15.43 -4.34
N GLU A 291 -0.89 -15.27 -4.24
CA GLU A 291 -1.82 -15.10 -5.36
C GLU A 291 -2.89 -14.05 -4.98
N LEU A 292 -3.32 -13.20 -5.92
CA LEU A 292 -4.37 -12.20 -5.65
C LEU A 292 -5.75 -12.83 -5.76
N THR A 293 -6.61 -12.61 -4.77
CA THR A 293 -7.99 -13.10 -4.77
C THR A 293 -8.80 -12.56 -5.96
N ASP A 294 -9.93 -13.19 -6.24
CA ASP A 294 -10.99 -12.49 -6.95
C ASP A 294 -11.56 -11.35 -6.08
N PRO A 295 -12.30 -10.38 -6.66
CA PRO A 295 -13.02 -9.37 -5.90
C PRO A 295 -13.95 -10.02 -4.88
N ILE A 296 -13.76 -9.67 -3.60
CA ILE A 296 -14.60 -10.08 -2.47
C ILE A 296 -15.57 -8.92 -2.21
N PRO A 297 -16.87 -9.06 -2.53
CA PRO A 297 -17.84 -8.00 -2.33
C PRO A 297 -17.93 -7.60 -0.85
N VAL A 298 -17.91 -6.30 -0.57
CA VAL A 298 -18.00 -5.74 0.78
C VAL A 298 -19.00 -4.60 0.85
N ARG A 299 -19.48 -4.36 2.06
CA ARG A 299 -20.32 -3.21 2.40
C ARG A 299 -19.93 -2.67 3.76
N TYR A 300 -20.20 -1.38 3.97
CA TYR A 300 -20.03 -0.75 5.27
C TYR A 300 -21.40 -0.49 5.92
N SER A 301 -21.48 -0.63 7.24
CA SER A 301 -22.56 -0.03 8.01
C SER A 301 -22.01 0.46 9.35
N SER A 302 -22.61 1.51 9.91
CA SER A 302 -22.18 2.04 11.21
C SER A 302 -22.37 1.07 12.38
N SER A 303 -23.27 0.08 12.25
CA SER A 303 -23.53 -0.90 13.30
C SER A 303 -22.63 -2.13 13.24
N THR A 304 -22.15 -2.50 12.04
CA THR A 304 -21.37 -3.74 11.84
C THR A 304 -19.96 -3.51 11.32
N GLY A 305 -19.59 -2.27 10.96
CA GLY A 305 -18.34 -1.97 10.27
C GLY A 305 -18.32 -2.52 8.84
N LEU A 306 -17.11 -2.66 8.29
CA LEU A 306 -16.87 -3.25 6.98
C LEU A 306 -17.09 -4.77 7.05
N THR A 307 -17.94 -5.31 6.19
CA THR A 307 -18.29 -6.74 6.18
C THR A 307 -18.37 -7.28 4.75
N VAL A 308 -18.11 -8.58 4.59
CA VAL A 308 -18.33 -9.28 3.32
C VAL A 308 -19.83 -9.34 3.04
N VAL A 309 -20.22 -9.06 1.80
CA VAL A 309 -21.59 -9.30 1.32
C VAL A 309 -21.72 -10.78 1.00
N ALA A 310 -22.61 -11.49 1.69
CA ALA A 310 -22.88 -12.88 1.35
C ALA A 310 -23.39 -12.97 -0.09
N GLU A 311 -22.85 -13.91 -0.87
CA GLU A 311 -23.43 -14.22 -2.17
C GLU A 311 -24.88 -14.72 -1.97
N PRO A 312 -25.85 -14.25 -2.77
CA PRO A 312 -27.25 -14.64 -2.64
C PRO A 312 -27.51 -16.13 -2.91
#